data_AF-A0A3Q3AR70-F1
#
_entry.id   AF-A0A3Q3AR70-F1
#
_cell.length_a   1.000
_cell.length_b   1.000
_cell.length_c   1.000
_cell.angle_alpha   90.00
_cell.angle_beta   90.00
_cell.angle_gamma   90.00
#
_symmetry.space_group_name_H-M   'P 1'
#
loop_
_entity.id
_entity.type
_entity.pdbx_description
1 polymer ?
#
loop_
_entity_poly.entity_id
_entity_poly.type
_entity_poly.pdbx_seq_one_letter_code
_entity_poly.pdbx_strand_id
1 'polypeptide(L)'
;MESLLDFEECIKDSPEFRLCGKMVEAGQAYNSANQLFLSGLVELFVYHRKDTGVVVGSSNKSSHAGLQEMLSFHTVSPVLRFSCLTHVVSDQNPSEKEFVRIREDLETAAVKNAQVSRHKAAEAEQASHLLLATRKCSQHFALDYCLQVPLLVVPQVFSFVHAQFTFFHQGFDLLRDLEPTMKTMAAQVLTSDLCDCSAKRKDLENKHLLVQQRVRTP
;
A
#
# COMPACT_ATOMS: atom_id res chain seq x y z
N MET A 1 24.83 25.39 9.54
CA MET A 1 25.34 24.95 8.23
C MET A 1 25.64 23.45 8.26
N GLU A 2 26.17 22.92 9.37
CA GLU A 2 26.20 21.46 9.64
C GLU A 2 24.81 20.79 9.55
N SER A 3 23.75 21.43 10.04
CA SER A 3 22.38 20.90 9.98
C SER A 3 21.77 20.71 8.58
N LEU A 4 22.43 21.22 7.54
CA LEU A 4 21.94 21.17 6.15
C LEU A 4 22.68 20.09 5.33
N LEU A 5 23.81 19.58 5.86
CA LEU A 5 24.53 18.42 5.33
C LEU A 5 23.76 17.12 5.63
N ASP A 6 23.16 17.02 6.81
CA ASP A 6 22.34 15.86 7.19
C ASP A 6 21.04 15.74 6.38
N PHE A 7 20.51 16.81 5.79
CA PHE A 7 19.17 16.79 5.19
C PHE A 7 19.09 16.09 3.83
N GLU A 8 20.21 15.97 3.12
CA GLU A 8 20.26 15.48 1.75
C GLU A 8 20.56 13.97 1.69
N GLU A 9 21.53 13.51 2.48
CA GLU A 9 21.80 12.08 2.71
C GLU A 9 20.59 11.40 3.40
N CYS A 10 19.80 12.18 4.14
CA CYS A 10 18.58 11.75 4.82
C CYS A 10 17.31 11.80 3.94
N ILE A 11 17.37 12.02 2.63
CA ILE A 11 16.15 11.94 1.77
C ILE A 11 16.21 10.77 0.77
N LYS A 12 17.35 10.47 0.15
CA LYS A 12 17.46 9.37 -0.83
C LYS A 12 17.67 7.99 -0.20
N ASP A 13 18.46 7.91 0.88
CA ASP A 13 18.63 6.68 1.68
C ASP A 13 17.84 6.72 2.99
N SER A 14 16.89 7.65 3.07
CA SER A 14 16.11 7.85 4.28
C SER A 14 15.33 6.58 4.65
N PRO A 15 15.30 6.22 5.93
CA PRO A 15 14.44 5.14 6.40
C PRO A 15 12.99 5.34 5.97
N GLU A 16 12.51 6.57 5.84
CA GLU A 16 11.15 6.93 5.42
C GLU A 16 10.83 6.52 3.98
N PHE A 17 11.75 6.72 3.02
CA PHE A 17 11.52 6.29 1.63
C PHE A 17 11.50 4.76 1.51
N ARG A 18 12.38 4.08 2.26
CA ARG A 18 12.38 2.61 2.38
C ARG A 18 11.11 2.05 3.01
N LEU A 19 10.48 2.77 3.93
CA LEU A 19 9.20 2.37 4.52
C LEU A 19 8.04 2.44 3.52
N CYS A 20 8.07 3.39 2.58
CA CYS A 20 7.06 3.47 1.51
C CYS A 20 7.11 2.25 0.59
N GLY A 21 8.30 1.82 0.17
CA GLY A 21 8.49 0.59 -0.61
C GLY A 21 7.98 -0.65 0.13
N LYS A 22 8.33 -0.80 1.41
CA LYS A 22 7.82 -1.91 2.26
C LYS A 22 6.30 -1.93 2.38
N MET A 23 5.65 -0.77 2.47
CA MET A 23 4.19 -0.68 2.51
C MET A 23 3.56 -1.19 1.20
N VAL A 24 4.17 -0.89 0.05
CA VAL A 24 3.72 -1.39 -1.26
C VAL A 24 3.84 -2.91 -1.32
N GLU A 25 5.01 -3.45 -0.96
CA GLU A 25 5.26 -4.89 -0.97
C GLU A 25 4.30 -5.64 -0.05
N ALA A 26 4.09 -5.14 1.17
CA ALA A 26 3.13 -5.72 2.11
C ALA A 26 1.69 -5.67 1.57
N GLY A 27 1.29 -4.55 0.96
CA GLY A 27 -0.02 -4.41 0.33
C GLY A 27 -0.25 -5.36 -0.84
N GLN A 28 0.77 -5.58 -1.68
CA GLN A 28 0.73 -6.55 -2.76
C GLN A 28 0.61 -7.98 -2.23
N ALA A 29 1.43 -8.35 -1.25
CA ALA A 29 1.38 -9.68 -0.62
C ALA A 29 0.00 -9.95 0.01
N TYR A 30 -0.58 -8.97 0.69
CA TYR A 30 -1.94 -9.05 1.24
C TYR A 30 -2.98 -9.28 0.14
N ASN A 31 -2.91 -8.53 -0.96
CA ASN A 31 -3.84 -8.68 -2.08
C ASN A 31 -3.73 -10.08 -2.72
N SER A 32 -2.50 -10.55 -2.98
CA SER A 32 -2.25 -11.89 -3.52
C SER A 32 -2.77 -13.00 -2.60
N ALA A 33 -2.54 -12.89 -1.29
CA ALA A 33 -3.05 -13.85 -0.31
C ALA A 33 -4.58 -13.93 -0.33
N ASN A 34 -5.26 -12.77 -0.37
CA ASN A 34 -6.71 -12.74 -0.44
C ASN A 34 -7.27 -13.31 -1.76
N GLN A 35 -6.63 -13.04 -2.90
CA GLN A 35 -7.03 -13.61 -4.18
C GLN A 35 -6.96 -15.14 -4.17
N LEU A 36 -5.89 -15.70 -3.60
CA LEU A 36 -5.74 -17.15 -3.44
C LEU A 36 -6.81 -17.72 -2.51
N PHE A 37 -7.09 -17.04 -1.39
CA PHE A 37 -8.14 -17.46 -0.46
C PHE A 37 -9.53 -17.48 -1.10
N LEU A 38 -9.91 -16.43 -1.84
CA LEU A 38 -11.19 -16.38 -2.55
C LEU A 38 -11.29 -17.47 -3.62
N SER A 39 -10.21 -17.73 -4.35
CA SER A 39 -10.16 -18.81 -5.34
C SER A 39 -10.40 -20.18 -4.69
N GLY A 40 -9.75 -20.45 -3.55
CA GLY A 40 -9.95 -21.68 -2.79
C GLY A 40 -11.38 -21.83 -2.25
N LEU A 41 -12.03 -20.74 -1.84
CA LEU A 41 -13.45 -20.77 -1.46
C LEU A 41 -14.34 -21.15 -2.65
N VAL A 42 -14.11 -20.57 -3.83
CA VAL A 42 -14.88 -20.94 -5.04
C VAL A 42 -14.74 -22.43 -5.35
N GLU A 43 -13.52 -22.97 -5.31
CA GLU A 43 -13.28 -24.40 -5.56
C GLU A 43 -14.01 -25.29 -4.55
N LEU A 44 -13.96 -24.95 -3.26
CA LEU A 44 -14.69 -25.66 -2.22
C LEU A 44 -16.19 -25.69 -2.50
N PHE A 45 -16.76 -24.57 -2.94
CA PHE A 45 -18.18 -24.47 -3.24
C PHE A 45 -18.58 -25.17 -4.55
N VAL A 46 -17.69 -25.24 -5.54
CA VAL A 46 -17.90 -26.04 -6.76
C VAL A 46 -17.93 -27.53 -6.42
N TYR A 47 -17.06 -27.99 -5.50
CA TYR A 47 -17.03 -29.38 -5.07
C TYR A 47 -18.32 -29.80 -4.34
N HIS A 48 -18.83 -28.96 -3.43
CA HIS A 48 -20.07 -29.24 -2.70
C HIS A 48 -21.36 -29.14 -3.53
N ARG A 49 -21.31 -28.53 -4.71
CA ARG A 49 -22.46 -28.37 -5.61
C ARG A 49 -22.98 -29.70 -6.20
N LYS A 50 -22.22 -30.80 -6.07
CA LYS A 50 -22.65 -32.13 -6.51
C LYS A 50 -23.70 -32.78 -5.59
N ASP A 51 -23.79 -32.38 -4.31
CA ASP A 51 -24.66 -33.04 -3.32
C ASP A 51 -25.77 -32.15 -2.72
N THR A 52 -25.65 -30.82 -2.78
CA THR A 52 -26.62 -29.87 -2.22
C THR A 52 -27.05 -28.85 -3.27
N GLY A 53 -28.36 -28.69 -3.45
CA GLY A 53 -28.98 -28.04 -4.60
C GLY A 53 -28.66 -26.55 -4.84
N VAL A 54 -29.34 -26.01 -5.87
CA VAL A 54 -29.14 -24.72 -6.55
C VAL A 54 -28.98 -23.48 -5.65
N VAL A 55 -29.50 -23.51 -4.41
CA VAL A 55 -29.61 -22.36 -3.50
C VAL A 55 -28.26 -21.91 -2.92
N VAL A 56 -27.33 -22.83 -2.62
CA VAL A 56 -25.97 -22.47 -2.15
C VAL A 56 -25.15 -21.83 -3.27
N GLY A 57 -25.45 -22.20 -4.52
CA GLY A 57 -24.60 -21.86 -5.67
C GLY A 57 -24.92 -20.54 -6.39
N SER A 58 -26.03 -19.86 -6.09
CA SER A 58 -26.35 -18.51 -6.57
C SER A 58 -25.91 -17.43 -5.57
N SER A 59 -26.15 -17.65 -4.28
CA SER A 59 -25.85 -16.67 -3.23
C SER A 59 -24.34 -16.56 -2.93
N ASN A 60 -23.58 -17.64 -3.12
CA ASN A 60 -22.11 -17.58 -3.07
C ASN A 60 -21.47 -16.78 -4.21
N LYS A 61 -22.12 -16.73 -5.38
CA LYS A 61 -21.56 -15.98 -6.52
C LYS A 61 -21.59 -14.48 -6.24
N SER A 62 -22.64 -13.99 -5.59
CA SER A 62 -22.76 -12.59 -5.16
C SER A 62 -21.76 -12.24 -4.05
N SER A 63 -21.56 -13.09 -3.05
CA SER A 63 -20.55 -12.86 -2.00
C SER A 63 -19.12 -12.94 -2.52
N HIS A 64 -18.82 -13.90 -3.40
CA HIS A 64 -17.54 -13.97 -4.08
C HIS A 64 -17.31 -12.74 -4.97
N ALA A 65 -18.30 -12.33 -5.77
CA ALA A 65 -18.17 -11.16 -6.65
C ALA A 65 -17.92 -9.87 -5.84
N GLY A 66 -18.62 -9.66 -4.72
CA GLY A 66 -18.39 -8.52 -3.84
C GLY A 66 -17.00 -8.56 -3.19
N LEU A 67 -16.54 -9.71 -2.71
CA LEU A 67 -15.19 -9.83 -2.15
C LEU A 67 -14.10 -9.64 -3.22
N GLN A 68 -14.33 -10.14 -4.44
CA GLN A 68 -13.43 -9.93 -5.58
C GLN A 68 -13.37 -8.45 -5.99
N GLU A 69 -14.50 -7.75 -5.97
CA GLU A 69 -14.58 -6.31 -6.22
C GLU A 69 -13.85 -5.50 -5.14
N MET A 70 -13.95 -5.90 -3.86
CA MET A 70 -13.18 -5.30 -2.77
C MET A 70 -11.66 -5.45 -2.97
N LEU A 71 -11.20 -6.60 -3.48
CA LEU A 71 -9.79 -6.80 -3.85
C LEU A 71 -9.38 -6.00 -5.09
N SER A 72 -10.30 -5.76 -6.01
CA SER A 72 -10.03 -4.90 -7.16
C SER A 72 -9.67 -3.47 -6.72
N PHE A 73 -10.32 -2.92 -5.69
CA PHE A 73 -9.97 -1.62 -5.09
C PHE A 73 -8.54 -1.60 -4.52
N HIS A 74 -8.08 -2.73 -3.97
CA HIS A 74 -6.69 -2.91 -3.50
C HIS A 74 -5.67 -2.99 -4.64
N THR A 75 -6.08 -3.42 -5.83
CA THR A 75 -5.20 -3.55 -7.00
C THR A 75 -4.97 -2.18 -7.67
N VAL A 76 -5.89 -1.23 -7.49
CA VAL A 76 -5.77 0.19 -7.89
C VAL A 76 -5.30 1.10 -6.72
N SER A 77 -4.66 0.48 -5.72
CA SER A 77 -4.49 1.02 -4.36
C SER A 77 -3.82 2.41 -4.30
N PRO A 78 -4.23 3.24 -3.32
CA PRO A 78 -3.53 4.46 -2.89
C PRO A 78 -2.01 4.29 -2.73
N VAL A 79 -1.58 3.11 -2.29
CA VAL A 79 -0.19 2.77 -1.96
C VAL A 79 0.67 2.68 -3.22
N LEU A 80 0.14 2.14 -4.32
CA LEU A 80 0.82 2.11 -5.62
C LEU A 80 0.95 3.52 -6.22
N ARG A 81 -0.11 4.34 -6.08
CA ARG A 81 -0.08 5.75 -6.50
C ARG A 81 0.93 6.58 -5.69
N PHE A 82 0.97 6.41 -4.37
CA PHE A 82 1.91 7.09 -3.49
C PHE A 82 3.36 6.71 -3.77
N SER A 83 3.64 5.44 -4.09
CA SER A 83 4.98 4.98 -4.48
C SER A 83 5.44 5.56 -5.82
N CYS A 84 4.57 5.61 -6.82
CA CYS A 84 4.90 6.26 -8.11
C CYS A 84 5.20 7.74 -7.91
N LEU A 85 4.39 8.42 -7.11
CA LEU A 85 4.52 9.84 -6.88
C LEU A 85 5.77 10.21 -6.04
N THR A 86 6.14 9.39 -5.06
CA THR A 86 7.40 9.56 -4.30
C THR A 86 8.63 9.34 -5.18
N HIS A 87 8.60 8.37 -6.10
CA HIS A 87 9.66 8.17 -7.08
C HIS A 87 9.81 9.35 -8.06
N VAL A 88 8.69 9.88 -8.58
CA VAL A 88 8.70 11.04 -9.49
C VAL A 88 9.23 12.29 -8.81
N VAL A 89 8.90 12.50 -7.52
CA VAL A 89 9.40 13.63 -6.73
C VAL A 89 10.90 13.55 -6.49
N SER A 90 11.44 12.35 -6.23
CA SER A 90 12.88 12.16 -6.01
C SER A 90 13.70 12.30 -7.30
N ASP A 91 13.15 11.90 -8.46
CA ASP A 91 13.87 11.96 -9.74
C ASP A 91 13.83 13.36 -10.39
N GLN A 92 12.80 14.16 -10.08
CA GLN A 92 12.56 15.46 -10.72
C GLN A 92 12.94 16.69 -9.90
N ASN A 93 13.50 16.59 -8.69
CA ASN A 93 13.78 17.78 -7.89
C ASN A 93 15.01 18.55 -8.45
N PRO A 94 14.83 19.60 -9.27
CA PRO A 94 15.95 20.21 -10.00
C PRO A 94 16.83 21.03 -9.06
N SER A 95 16.21 21.59 -8.00
CA SER A 95 16.91 22.34 -6.95
C SER A 95 17.85 21.47 -6.15
N GLU A 96 17.59 20.17 -6.00
CA GLU A 96 18.51 19.23 -5.35
C GLU A 96 19.81 19.14 -6.16
N LYS A 97 19.71 18.89 -7.48
CA LYS A 97 20.89 18.77 -8.36
C LYS A 97 21.70 20.06 -8.42
N GLU A 98 21.03 21.21 -8.50
CA GLU A 98 21.70 22.51 -8.51
C GLU A 98 22.31 22.87 -7.14
N PHE A 99 21.63 22.49 -6.04
CA PHE A 99 22.14 22.68 -4.68
C PHE A 99 23.41 21.86 -4.42
N VAL A 100 23.45 20.60 -4.86
CA VAL A 100 24.66 19.76 -4.77
C VAL A 100 25.82 20.39 -5.53
N ARG A 101 25.56 20.78 -6.78
CA ARG A 101 26.57 21.39 -7.63
C ARG A 101 27.16 22.66 -7.01
N ILE A 102 26.31 23.57 -6.51
CA ILE A 102 26.81 24.82 -5.90
C ILE A 102 27.56 24.57 -4.57
N ARG A 103 27.28 23.46 -3.88
CA ARG A 103 28.07 23.05 -2.70
C ARG A 103 29.46 22.56 -3.08
N GLU A 104 29.59 21.73 -4.12
CA GLU A 104 30.89 21.31 -4.65
C GLU A 104 31.73 22.51 -5.11
N ASP A 105 31.08 23.48 -5.78
CA ASP A 105 31.71 24.74 -6.18
C ASP A 105 32.15 25.56 -4.96
N LEU A 106 31.37 25.57 -3.87
CA LEU A 106 31.72 26.27 -2.62
C LEU A 106 32.94 25.65 -1.95
N GLU A 107 33.00 24.31 -1.87
CA GLU A 107 34.14 23.60 -1.32
C GLU A 107 35.40 23.88 -2.14
N THR A 108 35.28 23.81 -3.47
CA THR A 108 36.37 24.13 -4.40
C THR A 108 36.86 25.58 -4.22
N ALA A 109 35.94 26.54 -4.10
CA ALA A 109 36.27 27.95 -3.87
C ALA A 109 36.95 28.16 -2.50
N ALA A 110 36.52 27.43 -1.46
CA ALA A 110 37.11 27.50 -0.13
C ALA A 110 38.55 26.96 -0.12
N VAL A 111 38.79 25.80 -0.74
CA VAL A 111 40.13 25.21 -0.89
C VAL A 111 41.03 26.16 -1.68
N LYS A 112 40.53 26.70 -2.80
CA LYS A 112 41.29 27.64 -3.62
C LYS A 112 41.68 28.88 -2.82
N ASN A 113 40.75 29.49 -2.09
CA ASN A 113 41.03 30.66 -1.26
C ASN A 113 42.04 30.36 -0.13
N ALA A 114 41.98 29.18 0.47
CA ALA A 114 42.93 28.76 1.52
C ALA A 114 44.36 28.54 0.99
N GLN A 115 44.49 28.11 -0.28
CA GLN A 115 45.78 27.81 -0.90
C GLN A 115 46.47 29.03 -1.54
N VAL A 116 45.79 30.18 -1.70
CA VAL A 116 46.43 31.36 -2.29
C VAL A 116 47.54 31.90 -1.39
N SER A 117 48.72 32.12 -1.98
CA SER A 117 49.85 32.73 -1.30
C SER A 117 49.53 34.18 -0.87
N ARG A 118 49.85 34.50 0.39
CA ARG A 118 49.69 35.85 0.97
C ARG A 118 50.51 36.92 0.25
N HIS A 119 51.54 36.52 -0.50
CA HIS A 119 52.38 37.45 -1.27
C HIS A 119 51.75 37.89 -2.58
N LYS A 120 50.60 37.32 -2.97
CA LYS A 120 49.88 37.66 -4.19
C LYS A 120 48.54 38.31 -3.87
N ALA A 121 48.59 39.56 -3.39
CA ALA A 121 47.42 40.28 -2.88
C ALA A 121 46.22 40.30 -3.85
N ALA A 122 46.45 40.55 -5.15
CA ALA A 122 45.37 40.58 -6.15
C ALA A 122 44.74 39.20 -6.39
N GLU A 123 45.53 38.13 -6.42
CA GLU A 123 45.00 36.75 -6.54
C GLU A 123 44.23 36.34 -5.27
N ALA A 124 44.70 36.78 -4.09
CA ALA A 124 44.04 36.51 -2.81
C ALA A 124 42.70 37.23 -2.70
N GLU A 125 42.65 38.50 -3.13
CA GLU A 125 41.42 39.28 -3.20
C GLU A 125 40.41 38.63 -4.15
N GLN A 126 40.84 38.23 -5.36
CA GLN A 126 39.97 37.55 -6.32
C GLN A 126 39.41 36.21 -5.78
N ALA A 127 40.24 35.41 -5.11
CA ALA A 127 39.80 34.15 -4.51
C ALA A 127 38.81 34.36 -3.35
N SER A 128 39.02 35.42 -2.55
CA SER A 128 38.11 35.82 -1.48
C SER A 128 36.75 36.28 -2.02
N HIS A 129 36.73 37.11 -3.08
CA HIS A 129 35.50 37.53 -3.74
C HIS A 129 34.72 36.36 -4.33
N LEU A 130 35.41 35.43 -5.00
CA LEU A 130 34.80 34.22 -5.53
C LEU A 130 34.17 33.39 -4.41
N LEU A 131 34.89 33.15 -3.30
CA LEU A 131 34.37 32.42 -2.15
C LEU A 131 33.11 33.09 -1.56
N LEU A 132 33.12 34.41 -1.40
CA LEU A 132 31.96 35.15 -0.89
C LEU A 132 30.76 35.05 -1.83
N ALA A 133 30.97 35.16 -3.14
CA ALA A 133 29.93 35.02 -4.15
C ALA A 133 29.32 33.60 -4.13
N THR A 134 30.17 32.56 -4.15
CA THR A 134 29.71 31.17 -4.11
C THR A 134 29.00 30.84 -2.80
N ARG A 135 29.46 31.37 -1.66
CA ARG A 135 28.77 31.22 -0.37
C ARG A 135 27.38 31.85 -0.37
N LYS A 136 27.22 33.05 -0.93
CA LYS A 136 25.89 33.66 -1.05
C LYS A 136 24.99 32.84 -1.97
N CYS A 137 25.52 32.39 -3.11
CA CYS A 137 24.80 31.56 -4.05
C CYS A 137 24.32 30.26 -3.39
N SER A 138 25.17 29.56 -2.63
CA SER A 138 24.80 28.33 -1.93
C SER A 138 23.70 28.56 -0.88
N GLN A 139 23.67 29.72 -0.22
CA GLN A 139 22.61 30.07 0.73
C GLN A 139 21.26 30.27 0.04
N HIS A 140 21.24 30.87 -1.15
CA HIS A 140 20.03 31.01 -1.95
C HIS A 140 19.48 29.65 -2.38
N PHE A 141 20.32 28.79 -2.95
CA PHE A 141 19.90 27.44 -3.35
C PHE A 141 19.46 26.57 -2.15
N ALA A 142 20.10 26.73 -0.98
CA ALA A 142 19.66 26.04 0.23
C ALA A 142 18.24 26.46 0.65
N LEU A 143 17.92 27.75 0.57
CA LEU A 143 16.59 28.27 0.86
C LEU A 143 15.55 27.76 -0.14
N ASP A 144 15.88 27.78 -1.44
CA ASP A 144 15.00 27.27 -2.49
C ASP A 144 14.71 25.78 -2.30
N TYR A 145 15.73 24.98 -1.98
CA TYR A 145 15.57 23.56 -1.66
C TYR A 145 14.68 23.34 -0.42
N CYS A 146 14.94 24.05 0.68
CA CYS A 146 14.15 23.96 1.91
C CYS A 146 12.67 24.34 1.72
N LEU A 147 12.38 25.27 0.81
CA LEU A 147 11.00 25.67 0.48
C LEU A 147 10.33 24.67 -0.48
N GLN A 148 11.09 24.08 -1.40
CA GLN A 148 10.55 23.16 -2.39
C GLN A 148 10.21 21.79 -1.80
N VAL A 149 10.98 21.28 -0.83
CA VAL A 149 10.73 19.98 -0.21
C VAL A 149 9.32 19.87 0.41
N PRO A 150 8.85 20.79 1.29
CA PRO A 150 7.49 20.76 1.81
C PRO A 150 6.41 20.86 0.72
N LEU A 151 6.64 21.68 -0.32
CA LEU A 151 5.72 21.83 -1.45
C LEU A 151 5.56 20.54 -2.26
N LEU A 152 6.60 19.69 -2.28
CA LEU A 152 6.56 18.39 -2.93
C LEU A 152 5.95 17.32 -2.02
N VAL A 153 6.27 17.31 -0.72
CA VAL A 153 5.84 16.25 0.22
C VAL A 153 4.40 16.41 0.70
N VAL A 154 3.96 17.63 1.01
CA VAL A 154 2.65 17.87 1.63
C VAL A 154 1.49 17.41 0.72
N PRO A 155 1.46 17.74 -0.59
CA PRO A 155 0.40 17.24 -1.48
C PRO A 155 0.36 15.72 -1.59
N GLN A 156 1.51 15.05 -1.45
CA GLN A 156 1.59 13.59 -1.49
C GLN A 156 0.89 12.96 -0.30
N VAL A 157 1.15 13.48 0.90
CA VAL A 157 0.52 13.00 2.14
C VAL A 157 -1.00 13.20 2.05
N PHE A 158 -1.47 14.35 1.56
CA PHE A 158 -2.89 14.58 1.35
C PHE A 158 -3.49 13.63 0.30
N SER A 159 -2.78 13.40 -0.81
CA SER A 159 -3.21 12.44 -1.84
C SER A 159 -3.33 11.03 -1.28
N PHE A 160 -2.36 10.59 -0.47
CA PHE A 160 -2.41 9.30 0.22
C PHE A 160 -3.61 9.19 1.15
N VAL A 161 -3.82 10.17 2.03
CA VAL A 161 -4.95 10.18 2.98
C VAL A 161 -6.28 10.16 2.24
N HIS A 162 -6.41 10.96 1.18
CA HIS A 162 -7.63 11.01 0.38
C HIS A 162 -7.89 9.68 -0.32
N ALA A 163 -6.86 9.05 -0.87
CA ALA A 163 -7.00 7.77 -1.53
C ALA A 163 -7.33 6.65 -0.53
N GLN A 164 -6.78 6.66 0.69
CA GLN A 164 -7.20 5.76 1.78
C GLN A 164 -8.67 5.98 2.15
N PHE A 165 -9.09 7.24 2.30
CA PHE A 165 -10.49 7.58 2.57
C PHE A 165 -11.42 7.02 1.50
N THR A 166 -11.11 7.21 0.22
CA THR A 166 -11.90 6.65 -0.90
C THR A 166 -11.95 5.13 -0.85
N PHE A 167 -10.81 4.47 -0.57
CA PHE A 167 -10.74 3.02 -0.45
C PHE A 167 -11.68 2.49 0.63
N PHE A 168 -11.61 3.06 1.85
CA PHE A 168 -12.48 2.62 2.95
C PHE A 168 -13.95 2.93 2.70
N HIS A 169 -14.26 4.09 2.09
CA HIS A 169 -15.63 4.46 1.78
C HIS A 169 -16.26 3.51 0.75
N GLN A 170 -15.54 3.22 -0.35
CA GLN A 170 -15.99 2.27 -1.37
C GLN A 170 -16.12 0.86 -0.82
N GLY A 171 -15.18 0.41 0.01
CA GLY A 171 -15.25 -0.88 0.70
C GLY A 171 -16.43 -0.98 1.66
N PHE A 172 -16.72 0.08 2.41
CA PHE A 172 -17.87 0.13 3.32
C PHE A 172 -19.19 0.07 2.56
N ASP A 173 -19.36 0.88 1.50
CA ASP A 173 -20.57 0.87 0.68
C ASP A 173 -20.82 -0.52 0.08
N LEU A 174 -19.78 -1.16 -0.45
CA LEU A 174 -19.87 -2.50 -1.02
C LEU A 174 -20.26 -3.56 0.02
N LEU A 175 -19.65 -3.54 1.21
CA LEU A 175 -19.98 -4.48 2.29
C LEU A 175 -21.41 -4.27 2.82
N ARG A 176 -21.85 -3.01 2.93
CA ARG A 176 -23.23 -2.67 3.28
C ARG A 176 -24.21 -3.23 2.25
N ASP A 177 -23.90 -3.09 0.97
CA ASP A 177 -24.76 -3.59 -0.11
C ASP A 177 -24.77 -5.13 -0.16
N LEU A 178 -23.70 -5.79 0.32
CA LEU A 178 -23.62 -7.25 0.42
C LEU A 178 -24.33 -7.82 1.66
N GLU A 179 -24.48 -7.04 2.74
CA GLU A 179 -25.06 -7.47 4.02
C GLU A 179 -26.43 -8.17 3.90
N PRO A 180 -27.41 -7.67 3.12
CA PRO A 180 -28.70 -8.34 2.96
C PRO A 180 -28.57 -9.75 2.37
N THR A 181 -27.68 -9.91 1.38
CA THR A 181 -27.41 -11.21 0.75
C THR A 181 -26.85 -12.20 1.77
N MET A 182 -25.90 -11.77 2.60
CA MET A 182 -25.33 -12.61 3.66
C MET A 182 -26.38 -13.02 4.69
N LYS A 183 -27.28 -12.11 5.09
CA LYS A 183 -28.38 -12.40 6.01
C LYS A 183 -29.35 -13.43 5.42
N THR A 184 -29.72 -13.28 4.15
CA THR A 184 -30.57 -14.26 3.45
C THR A 184 -29.90 -15.62 3.36
N MET A 185 -28.60 -15.68 3.06
CA MET A 185 -27.83 -16.92 3.05
C MET A 185 -27.82 -17.60 4.42
N ALA A 186 -27.50 -16.85 5.48
CA ALA A 186 -27.47 -17.39 6.83
C ALA A 186 -28.84 -17.96 7.23
N ALA A 187 -29.93 -17.24 6.93
CA ALA A 187 -31.28 -17.70 7.20
C ALA A 187 -31.62 -18.99 6.43
N GLN A 188 -31.29 -19.08 5.14
CA GLN A 188 -31.54 -20.26 4.30
C GLN A 188 -30.79 -21.50 4.80
N VAL A 189 -29.51 -21.36 5.16
CA VAL A 189 -28.69 -22.45 5.72
C VAL A 189 -29.27 -22.92 7.06
N LEU A 190 -29.71 -21.98 7.91
CA LEU A 190 -30.27 -22.30 9.23
C LEU A 190 -31.63 -22.99 9.16
N THR A 191 -32.50 -22.59 8.22
CA THR A 191 -33.89 -23.07 8.19
C THR A 191 -34.12 -24.27 7.27
N SER A 192 -33.49 -24.31 6.10
CA SER A 192 -33.74 -25.37 5.11
C SER A 192 -32.80 -26.56 5.30
N ASP A 193 -31.48 -26.33 5.27
CA ASP A 193 -30.50 -27.42 5.18
C ASP A 193 -30.29 -28.16 6.51
N LEU A 194 -30.25 -27.45 7.64
CA LEU A 194 -30.09 -28.08 8.97
C LEU A 194 -31.31 -28.92 9.38
N CYS A 195 -32.52 -28.45 9.05
CA CYS A 195 -33.75 -29.16 9.37
C CYS A 195 -33.84 -30.45 8.54
N ASP A 196 -33.54 -30.37 7.25
CA ASP A 196 -33.51 -31.51 6.33
C ASP A 196 -32.40 -32.51 6.69
N CYS A 197 -31.21 -32.04 7.10
CA CYS A 197 -30.14 -32.91 7.56
C CYS A 197 -30.48 -33.63 8.86
N SER A 198 -31.09 -32.94 9.83
CA SER A 198 -31.56 -33.54 11.09
C SER A 198 -32.61 -34.61 10.83
N ALA A 199 -33.58 -34.34 9.94
CA ALA A 199 -34.61 -35.29 9.54
C ALA A 199 -34.00 -36.52 8.84
N LYS A 200 -33.09 -36.31 7.87
CA LYS A 200 -32.36 -37.40 7.19
C LYS A 200 -31.53 -38.24 8.17
N ARG A 201 -30.83 -37.60 9.12
CA ARG A 201 -30.04 -38.32 10.12
C ARG A 201 -30.94 -39.22 10.96
N LYS A 202 -32.06 -38.70 11.45
CA LYS A 202 -33.03 -39.47 12.23
C LYS A 202 -33.64 -40.63 11.44
N ASP A 203 -33.95 -40.43 10.16
CA ASP A 203 -34.42 -41.50 9.28
C ASP A 203 -33.37 -42.61 9.10
N LEU A 204 -32.10 -42.23 8.88
CA LEU A 204 -31.00 -43.18 8.77
C LEU A 204 -30.74 -43.94 10.08
N GLU A 205 -30.80 -43.26 11.23
CA GLU A 205 -30.71 -43.88 12.56
C GLU A 205 -31.83 -44.92 12.77
N ASN A 206 -33.07 -44.56 12.40
CA ASN A 206 -34.22 -45.48 12.49
C ASN A 206 -34.05 -46.70 11.56
N LYS A 207 -33.61 -46.48 10.31
CA LYS A 207 -33.31 -47.57 9.38
C LYS A 207 -32.22 -48.49 9.91
N HIS A 208 -31.17 -47.92 10.50
CA HIS A 208 -30.09 -48.70 11.09
C HIS A 208 -30.58 -49.57 12.25
N LEU A 209 -31.41 -49.01 13.14
CA LEU A 209 -32.04 -49.76 14.24
C LEU A 209 -32.90 -50.92 13.73
N LEU A 210 -33.72 -50.69 12.70
CA LEU A 210 -34.56 -51.74 12.09
C LEU A 210 -33.74 -52.88 11.49
N VAL A 211 -32.61 -52.56 10.84
CA VAL A 211 -31.69 -53.58 10.30
C VAL A 211 -31.05 -54.38 11.44
N GLN A 212 -30.57 -53.72 12.50
CA GLN A 212 -30.00 -54.40 13.66
C GLN A 212 -31.00 -55.31 14.37
N GLN A 213 -32.27 -54.91 14.46
CA GLN A 213 -33.33 -55.72 15.07
C GLN A 213 -33.66 -56.97 14.24
N ARG A 214 -33.69 -56.87 12.91
CA ARG A 214 -33.93 -58.04 12.02
C ARG A 214 -32.78 -59.06 12.02
N VAL A 215 -31.55 -58.62 12.26
CA VAL A 215 -30.37 -59.51 12.36
C VAL A 215 -30.28 -60.19 13.72
N ARG A 216 -30.95 -59.65 14.76
CA ARG A 216 -30.95 -60.18 16.13
C ARG A 216 -32.13 -61.10 16.45
N THR A 217 -33.12 -61.21 15.58
CA THR A 217 -34.15 -62.25 15.67
C THR A 217 -33.56 -63.58 15.20
N PRO A 218 -33.52 -64.63 16.06
CA PRO A 218 -33.00 -65.96 15.71
C PRO A 218 -33.88 -66.69 14.70
#